data_AF-A0A1C3NSF3-F1
#
_entry.id   AF-A0A1C3NSF3-F1
#
_cell.length_a   1.000
_cell.length_b   1.000
_cell.length_c   1.000
_cell.angle_alpha   90.00
_cell.angle_beta   90.00
_cell.angle_gamma   90.00
#
_symmetry.space_group_name_H-M   'P 1'
#
loop_
_entity.id
_entity.type
_entity.pdbx_description
1 polymer ?
#
loop_
_entity_poly.entity_id
_entity_poly.type
_entity_poly.pdbx_seq_one_letter_code
_entity_poly.pdbx_strand_id
1 'polypeptide(L)'
;MSSNFPEGLKLPNELERRQMFFQLKKESSFTAWNRMLELYQAWADVTERSVREADAKGWLDESGISESDYVCILKGLAHQEEGVRRLRKGDKRVFKFDANGEFVMGHRIVSHFIQLIWRIEIGENGINEALTPLWNEFCTRLREIANLRAEIWSDIIESSYFEDSAPSIYGRWFQENVARMHFPPVIPEVPNPVENTLIATGSRIPCSGIWEPVDAPKPKKFSLFSKPDVPTGFLPYIGALNYLHGGSPAPQAGQIVRDTNIDIDVVWRLIWRDDRYEDGTIPEEEADYVFMESEPPPVQQEAATDAARRQVSAMSGQRASQAGRWLVMDDLTAAAQFNAGDELPLHEGRKVQWVLADH
;
A
#
# COMPACT_ATOMS: atom_id res chain seq x y z
N MET A 1 -14.39 -33.55 -13.34
CA MET A 1 -15.39 -32.47 -13.46
C MET A 1 -14.74 -31.40 -14.33
N SER A 2 -15.33 -31.07 -15.48
CA SER A 2 -14.83 -29.98 -16.34
C SER A 2 -15.10 -28.67 -15.61
N SER A 3 -14.08 -28.04 -15.04
CA SER A 3 -14.24 -26.68 -14.54
C SER A 3 -14.41 -25.76 -15.73
N ASN A 4 -15.55 -25.06 -15.81
CA ASN A 4 -15.82 -24.07 -16.85
C ASN A 4 -15.08 -22.75 -16.55
N PHE A 5 -13.78 -22.83 -16.29
CA PHE A 5 -12.97 -21.63 -16.09
C PHE A 5 -12.66 -21.00 -17.45
N PRO A 6 -12.68 -19.67 -17.54
CA PRO A 6 -12.23 -18.99 -18.75
C PRO A 6 -10.79 -19.40 -19.08
N GLU A 7 -10.55 -19.72 -20.35
CA GLU A 7 -9.23 -20.11 -20.83
C GLU A 7 -8.20 -19.00 -20.51
N GLY A 8 -7.11 -19.38 -19.84
CA GLY A 8 -6.05 -18.45 -19.43
C GLY A 8 -6.28 -17.76 -18.09
N LEU A 9 -7.30 -18.16 -17.30
CA LEU A 9 -7.43 -17.73 -15.92
C LEU A 9 -6.19 -18.13 -15.11
N LYS A 10 -5.54 -17.16 -14.46
CA LYS A 10 -4.44 -17.41 -13.54
C LYS A 10 -4.98 -17.75 -12.16
N LEU A 11 -4.58 -18.90 -11.62
CA LEU A 11 -4.92 -19.35 -10.27
C LEU A 11 -3.66 -19.78 -9.53
N PRO A 12 -3.60 -19.59 -8.20
CA PRO A 12 -2.50 -20.10 -7.41
C PRO A 12 -2.49 -21.63 -7.42
N ASN A 13 -1.29 -22.21 -7.49
CA ASN A 13 -1.07 -23.61 -7.17
C ASN A 13 -1.21 -23.84 -5.64
N GLU A 14 -1.13 -25.10 -5.20
CA GLU A 14 -1.33 -25.44 -3.78
C GLU A 14 -0.34 -24.75 -2.83
N LEU A 15 0.94 -24.66 -3.22
CA LEU A 15 1.97 -23.99 -2.43
C LEU A 15 1.72 -22.49 -2.36
N GLU A 16 1.45 -21.85 -3.50
CA GLU A 16 1.14 -20.42 -3.58
C GLU A 16 -0.11 -20.08 -2.76
N ARG A 17 -1.13 -20.94 -2.82
CA ARG A 17 -2.35 -20.78 -2.02
C ARG A 17 -2.06 -20.83 -0.52
N ARG A 18 -1.16 -21.71 -0.07
CA ARG A 18 -0.69 -21.76 1.33
C ARG A 18 0.11 -20.51 1.72
N GLN A 19 0.95 -20.02 0.81
CA GLN A 19 1.71 -18.79 1.01
C GLN A 19 0.80 -17.57 1.14
N MET A 20 -0.19 -17.42 0.27
CA MET A 20 -1.20 -16.35 0.35
C MET A 20 -1.99 -16.42 1.66
N PHE A 21 -2.43 -17.62 2.06
CA PHE A 21 -3.13 -17.82 3.34
C PHE A 21 -2.28 -17.38 4.54
N PHE A 22 -1.02 -17.82 4.58
CA PHE A 22 -0.08 -17.43 5.64
C PHE A 22 0.14 -15.91 5.66
N GLN A 23 0.31 -15.31 4.49
CA GLN A 23 0.56 -13.87 4.35
C GLN A 23 -0.63 -13.05 4.90
N LEU A 24 -1.87 -13.37 4.50
CA LEU A 24 -3.06 -12.70 5.01
C LEU A 24 -3.20 -12.83 6.54
N LYS A 25 -2.83 -13.97 7.12
CA LYS A 25 -2.81 -14.14 8.59
C LYS A 25 -1.75 -13.24 9.25
N LYS A 26 -0.56 -13.16 8.65
CA LYS A 26 0.55 -12.31 9.11
C LYS A 26 0.19 -10.84 9.06
N GLU A 27 -0.34 -10.35 7.95
CA GLU A 27 -0.64 -8.93 7.74
C GLU A 27 -1.81 -8.45 8.61
N SER A 28 -2.79 -9.31 8.87
CA SER A 28 -3.92 -9.00 9.78
C SER A 28 -3.60 -9.16 11.28
N SER A 29 -2.35 -9.51 11.62
CA SER A 29 -1.97 -9.88 12.99
C SER A 29 -1.71 -8.70 13.92
N PHE A 30 -1.92 -8.91 15.22
CA PHE A 30 -1.51 -7.97 16.26
C PHE A 30 -0.02 -7.66 16.15
N THR A 31 0.83 -8.66 15.93
CA THR A 31 2.28 -8.46 15.79
C THR A 31 2.64 -7.49 14.66
N ALA A 32 1.99 -7.59 13.50
CA ALA A 32 2.22 -6.67 12.37
C ALA A 32 1.87 -5.21 12.72
N TRP A 33 0.69 -5.00 13.31
CA TRP A 33 0.21 -3.66 13.63
C TRP A 33 0.86 -3.07 14.88
N ASN A 34 1.29 -3.90 15.82
CA ASN A 34 2.11 -3.46 16.95
C ASN A 34 3.50 -3.01 16.48
N ARG A 35 4.10 -3.70 15.50
CA ARG A 35 5.34 -3.24 14.86
C ARG A 35 5.15 -1.90 14.14
N MET A 36 4.02 -1.71 13.46
CA MET A 36 3.67 -0.40 12.87
C MET A 36 3.59 0.70 13.92
N LEU A 37 2.99 0.43 15.08
CA LEU A 37 2.94 1.36 16.22
C LEU A 37 4.35 1.69 16.75
N GLU A 38 5.23 0.70 16.91
CA GLU A 38 6.62 0.92 17.35
C GLU A 38 7.39 1.83 16.40
N LEU A 39 7.26 1.62 15.08
CA LEU A 39 7.86 2.48 14.07
C LEU A 39 7.28 3.90 14.10
N TYR A 40 5.96 4.02 14.27
CA TYR A 40 5.30 5.31 14.41
C TYR A 40 5.79 6.07 15.65
N GLN A 41 5.90 5.39 16.80
CA GLN A 41 6.43 5.99 18.03
C GLN A 41 7.85 6.53 17.82
N ALA A 42 8.72 5.74 17.19
CA ALA A 42 10.09 6.18 16.90
C ALA A 42 10.13 7.43 16.00
N TRP A 43 9.21 7.54 15.04
CA TRP A 43 9.07 8.73 14.22
C TRP A 43 8.56 9.95 15.02
N ALA A 44 7.58 9.75 15.90
CA ALA A 44 7.09 10.80 16.80
C ALA A 44 8.19 11.30 17.76
N ASP A 45 8.99 10.40 18.31
CA ASP A 45 10.09 10.73 19.23
C ASP A 45 11.20 11.56 18.54
N VAL A 46 11.54 11.21 17.30
CA VAL A 46 12.51 12.00 16.50
C VAL A 46 11.95 13.37 16.16
N THR A 47 10.65 13.46 15.85
CA THR A 47 9.98 14.72 15.60
C THR A 47 10.01 15.62 16.83
N GLU A 48 9.69 15.09 18.01
CA GLU A 48 9.76 15.83 19.28
C GLU A 48 11.17 16.38 19.52
N ARG A 49 12.19 15.53 19.36
CA ARG A 49 13.60 15.92 19.54
C ARG A 49 14.02 17.01 18.55
N SER A 50 13.60 16.90 17.28
CA SER A 50 13.86 17.91 16.25
C SER A 50 13.29 19.27 16.63
N VAL A 51 12.01 19.31 17.03
CA VAL A 51 11.31 20.53 17.46
C VAL A 51 11.98 21.14 18.69
N ARG A 52 12.30 20.33 19.71
CA ARG A 52 13.00 20.81 20.91
C ARG A 52 14.39 21.37 20.62
N GLU A 53 15.13 20.76 19.70
CA GLU A 53 16.46 21.26 19.31
C GLU A 53 16.37 22.55 18.50
N ALA A 54 15.36 22.69 17.63
CA ALA A 54 15.10 23.91 16.90
C ALA A 54 14.72 25.05 17.86
N ASP A 55 13.84 24.81 18.83
CA ASP A 55 13.45 25.78 19.87
C ASP A 55 14.65 26.24 20.69
N ALA A 56 15.46 25.31 21.19
CA ALA A 56 16.66 25.63 21.96
C ALA A 56 17.66 26.52 21.22
N LYS A 57 17.63 26.51 19.88
CA LYS A 57 18.50 27.30 19.01
C LYS A 57 17.82 28.54 18.44
N GLY A 58 16.53 28.74 18.71
CA GLY A 58 15.73 29.84 18.17
C GLY A 58 15.46 29.70 16.66
N TRP A 59 15.31 28.47 16.17
CA TRP A 59 15.13 28.12 14.74
C TRP A 59 13.72 27.63 14.41
N LEU A 60 12.74 27.78 15.31
CA LEU A 60 11.40 27.21 15.12
C LEU A 60 10.71 27.72 13.85
N ASP A 61 10.85 29.01 13.54
CA ASP A 61 10.18 29.63 12.38
C ASP A 61 10.85 29.24 11.05
N GLU A 62 12.11 28.81 11.09
CA GLU A 62 12.91 28.43 9.93
C GLU A 62 13.07 26.92 9.74
N SER A 63 12.75 26.13 10.76
CA SER A 63 12.78 24.67 10.72
C SER A 63 11.68 24.14 9.81
N GLY A 64 12.00 23.12 9.01
CA GLY A 64 11.01 22.41 8.18
C GLY A 64 10.16 21.41 8.96
N ILE A 65 10.41 21.24 10.26
CA ILE A 65 9.56 20.48 11.18
C ILE A 65 9.09 21.46 12.26
N SER A 66 7.79 21.74 12.29
CA SER A 66 7.16 22.67 13.23
C SER A 66 6.53 21.97 14.43
N GLU A 67 6.19 22.74 15.47
CA GLU A 67 5.36 22.25 16.59
C GLU A 67 4.00 21.73 16.09
N SER A 68 3.43 22.37 15.06
CA SER A 68 2.15 21.96 14.49
C SER A 68 2.24 20.60 13.80
N ASP A 69 3.38 20.31 13.16
CA ASP A 69 3.68 18.99 12.57
C ASP A 69 3.77 17.94 13.67
N TYR A 70 4.48 18.24 14.76
CA TYR A 70 4.55 17.33 15.90
C TYR A 70 3.18 17.03 16.51
N VAL A 71 2.34 18.05 16.72
CA VAL A 71 0.96 17.85 17.19
C VAL A 71 0.14 17.00 16.22
N CYS A 72 0.33 17.17 14.91
CA CYS A 72 -0.32 16.38 13.89
C CYS A 72 0.12 14.90 13.97
N ILE A 73 1.42 14.66 14.13
CA ILE A 73 2.02 13.34 14.27
C ILE A 73 1.50 12.63 15.53
N LEU A 74 1.42 13.34 16.66
CA LEU A 74 0.85 12.80 17.90
C LEU A 74 -0.62 12.38 17.75
N LYS A 75 -1.43 13.10 16.97
CA LYS A 75 -2.81 12.68 16.67
C LYS A 75 -2.85 11.36 15.92
N GLY A 76 -1.97 11.19 14.93
CA GLY A 76 -1.88 9.92 14.20
C GLY A 76 -1.34 8.77 15.06
N LEU A 77 -0.39 9.06 15.97
CA LEU A 77 0.11 8.09 16.96
C LEU A 77 -1.02 7.60 17.87
N ALA A 78 -1.85 8.50 18.40
CA ALA A 78 -2.99 8.13 19.25
C ALA A 78 -3.97 7.19 18.55
N HIS A 79 -4.18 7.36 17.24
CA HIS A 79 -4.96 6.42 16.44
C HIS A 79 -4.27 5.05 16.30
N GLN A 80 -2.95 5.00 16.10
CA GLN A 80 -2.22 3.72 16.08
C GLN A 80 -2.30 2.99 17.43
N GLU A 81 -2.13 3.71 18.54
CA GLU A 81 -2.25 3.17 19.89
C GLU A 81 -3.64 2.59 20.15
N GLU A 82 -4.69 3.35 19.83
CA GLU A 82 -6.07 2.91 19.99
C GLU A 82 -6.40 1.72 19.08
N GLY A 83 -5.92 1.74 17.83
CA GLY A 83 -6.06 0.65 16.87
C GLY A 83 -5.45 -0.65 17.38
N VAL A 84 -4.18 -0.62 17.82
CA VAL A 84 -3.47 -1.77 18.40
C VAL A 84 -4.16 -2.25 19.69
N ARG A 85 -4.56 -1.33 20.56
CA ARG A 85 -5.27 -1.66 21.81
C ARG A 85 -6.61 -2.34 21.56
N ARG A 86 -7.36 -1.93 20.53
CA ARG A 86 -8.63 -2.53 20.13
C ARG A 86 -8.43 -3.87 19.42
N LEU A 87 -7.45 -3.95 18.52
CA LEU A 87 -7.09 -5.19 17.83
C LEU A 87 -6.74 -6.30 18.82
N ARG A 88 -5.93 -5.97 19.85
CA ARG A 88 -5.56 -6.90 20.93
C ARG A 88 -6.74 -7.44 21.75
N LYS A 89 -7.92 -6.81 21.64
CA LYS A 89 -9.16 -7.26 22.27
C LYS A 89 -10.12 -7.95 21.28
N GLY A 90 -9.62 -8.28 20.08
CA GLY A 90 -10.38 -8.93 19.03
C GLY A 90 -11.13 -8.00 18.08
N ASP A 91 -11.11 -6.67 18.28
CA ASP A 91 -11.90 -5.74 17.46
C ASP A 91 -11.29 -5.52 16.07
N LYS A 92 -11.78 -6.26 15.07
CA LYS A 92 -11.34 -6.17 13.66
C LYS A 92 -11.89 -4.96 12.91
N ARG A 93 -12.71 -4.11 13.53
CA ARG A 93 -13.25 -2.89 12.87
C ARG A 93 -12.18 -1.82 12.69
N VAL A 94 -11.04 -1.94 13.38
CA VAL A 94 -9.89 -1.04 13.24
C VAL A 94 -9.31 -0.97 11.83
N PHE A 95 -9.55 -2.00 11.00
CA PHE A 95 -9.13 -2.08 9.60
C PHE A 95 -10.09 -1.43 8.61
N LYS A 96 -11.29 -1.05 9.07
CA LYS A 96 -12.38 -0.58 8.21
C LYS A 96 -12.16 0.85 7.74
N PHE A 97 -12.74 1.22 6.61
CA PHE A 97 -12.80 2.60 6.14
C PHE A 97 -14.10 3.26 6.64
N ASP A 98 -14.27 3.29 7.96
CA ASP A 98 -15.40 3.95 8.60
C ASP A 98 -14.97 4.65 9.90
N ALA A 99 -15.94 5.13 10.70
CA ALA A 99 -15.65 5.81 11.96
C ALA A 99 -14.89 4.96 13.00
N ASN A 100 -14.75 3.65 12.80
CA ASN A 100 -13.98 2.74 13.64
C ASN A 100 -12.55 2.49 13.13
N GLY A 101 -12.22 2.97 11.92
CA GLY A 101 -10.99 2.71 11.20
C GLY A 101 -9.78 3.44 11.75
N GLU A 102 -9.30 3.05 12.94
CA GLU A 102 -8.18 3.73 13.60
C GLU A 102 -6.91 3.73 12.72
N PHE A 103 -6.59 2.60 12.09
CA PHE A 103 -5.38 2.49 11.26
C PHE A 103 -5.44 3.37 10.02
N VAL A 104 -6.61 3.49 9.39
CA VAL A 104 -6.86 4.44 8.29
C VAL A 104 -6.63 5.87 8.75
N MET A 105 -7.16 6.24 9.92
CA MET A 105 -7.03 7.59 10.46
C MET A 105 -5.58 7.95 10.80
N GLY A 106 -4.85 7.05 11.47
CA GLY A 106 -3.43 7.24 11.76
C GLY A 106 -2.59 7.37 10.49
N HIS A 107 -2.89 6.57 9.46
CA HIS A 107 -2.15 6.60 8.20
C HIS A 107 -2.34 7.88 7.38
N ARG A 108 -3.47 8.60 7.52
CA ARG A 108 -3.65 9.89 6.79
C ARG A 108 -2.52 10.86 7.08
N ILE A 109 -1.99 10.85 8.30
CA ILE A 109 -0.85 11.68 8.70
C ILE A 109 0.43 11.20 8.02
N VAL A 110 0.71 9.89 8.05
CA VAL A 110 1.85 9.29 7.34
C VAL A 110 1.84 9.65 5.85
N SER A 111 0.68 9.49 5.19
CA SER A 111 0.52 9.80 3.77
C SER A 111 0.81 11.27 3.45
N HIS A 112 0.43 12.19 4.34
CA HIS A 112 0.71 13.61 4.18
C HIS A 112 2.22 13.88 4.20
N PHE A 113 2.95 13.34 5.19
CA PHE A 113 4.39 13.56 5.30
C PHE A 113 5.19 12.84 4.20
N ILE A 114 4.75 11.66 3.74
CA ILE A 114 5.37 11.00 2.59
C ILE A 114 5.26 11.90 1.35
N GLN A 115 4.09 12.48 1.10
CA GLN A 115 3.91 13.42 -0.01
C GLN A 115 4.74 14.70 0.17
N LEU A 116 4.85 15.23 1.38
CA LEU A 116 5.68 16.40 1.67
C LEU A 116 7.15 16.15 1.34
N ILE A 117 7.72 15.04 1.83
CA ILE A 117 9.12 14.66 1.56
C ILE A 117 9.34 14.47 0.07
N TRP A 118 8.44 13.75 -0.61
CA TRP A 118 8.56 13.57 -2.06
C TRP A 118 8.56 14.90 -2.83
N ARG A 119 7.70 15.86 -2.45
CA ARG A 119 7.68 17.22 -3.03
C ARG A 119 8.97 18.00 -2.78
N ILE A 120 9.60 17.79 -1.63
CA ILE A 120 10.92 18.36 -1.33
C ILE A 120 12.00 17.72 -2.21
N GLU A 121 12.00 16.40 -2.33
CA GLU A 121 12.99 15.64 -3.12
C GLU A 121 12.95 16.00 -4.62
N ILE A 122 11.77 16.29 -5.18
CA ILE A 122 11.64 16.73 -6.59
C ILE A 122 11.84 18.24 -6.78
N GLY A 123 12.09 19.00 -5.70
CA GLY A 123 12.31 20.44 -5.74
C GLY A 123 11.06 21.31 -5.90
N GLU A 124 9.86 20.76 -5.75
CA GLU A 124 8.60 21.55 -5.70
C GLU A 124 8.55 22.38 -4.41
N ASN A 125 9.00 21.79 -3.30
CA ASN A 125 9.12 22.44 -2.01
C ASN A 125 10.58 22.56 -1.59
N GLY A 126 10.92 23.63 -0.87
CA GLY A 126 12.21 23.78 -0.23
C GLY A 126 12.14 23.44 1.26
N ILE A 127 13.27 23.02 1.82
CA ILE A 127 13.48 22.93 3.27
C ILE A 127 14.84 23.50 3.63
N ASN A 128 14.93 24.19 4.76
CA ASN A 128 16.20 24.63 5.30
C ASN A 128 16.80 23.53 6.18
N GLU A 129 17.44 22.52 5.56
CA GLU A 129 18.03 21.39 6.30
C GLU A 129 19.04 21.84 7.37
N ALA A 130 19.78 22.93 7.10
CA ALA A 130 20.74 23.48 8.05
C ALA A 130 20.09 23.98 9.35
N LEU A 131 18.83 24.39 9.29
CA LEU A 131 18.03 24.85 10.42
C LEU A 131 16.93 23.85 10.82
N THR A 132 16.96 22.62 10.27
CA THR A 132 16.02 21.55 10.60
C THR A 132 16.78 20.39 11.25
N PRO A 133 16.97 20.41 12.57
CA PRO A 133 17.66 19.34 13.26
C PRO A 133 17.04 17.96 12.99
N LEU A 134 17.89 16.93 12.91
CA LEU A 134 17.45 15.53 12.74
C LEU A 134 16.61 15.24 11.49
N TRP A 135 16.60 16.12 10.48
CA TRP A 135 15.82 15.92 9.24
C TRP A 135 16.04 14.54 8.60
N ASN A 136 17.30 14.11 8.47
CA ASN A 136 17.63 12.79 7.91
C ASN A 136 17.08 11.63 8.75
N GLU A 137 17.09 11.75 10.08
CA GLU A 137 16.54 10.74 10.98
C GLU A 137 15.01 10.69 10.85
N PHE A 138 14.36 11.86 10.79
CA PHE A 138 12.92 11.99 10.56
C PHE A 138 12.49 11.30 9.25
N CYS A 139 13.16 11.62 8.14
CA CYS A 139 12.90 11.00 6.84
C CYS A 139 13.12 9.48 6.87
N THR A 140 14.18 9.03 7.56
CA THR A 140 14.48 7.60 7.70
C THR A 140 13.39 6.86 8.45
N ARG A 141 12.92 7.38 9.60
CA ARG A 141 11.83 6.76 10.38
C ARG A 141 10.52 6.71 9.59
N LEU A 142 10.21 7.76 8.81
CA LEU A 142 9.03 7.73 7.96
C LEU A 142 9.13 6.68 6.84
N ARG A 143 10.32 6.48 6.26
CA ARG A 143 10.55 5.43 5.25
C ARG A 143 10.38 4.03 5.84
N GLU A 144 10.81 3.79 7.08
CA GLU A 144 10.58 2.50 7.76
C GLU A 144 9.08 2.18 7.89
N ILE A 145 8.27 3.18 8.27
CA ILE A 145 6.79 3.07 8.30
C ILE A 145 6.27 2.75 6.89
N ALA A 146 6.71 3.47 5.87
CA ALA A 146 6.28 3.27 4.48
C ALA A 146 6.63 1.86 3.96
N ASN A 147 7.79 1.32 4.36
CA ASN A 147 8.23 0.00 3.94
C ASN A 147 7.39 -1.11 4.57
N LEU A 148 7.13 -1.05 5.88
CA LEU A 148 6.23 -2.02 6.52
C LEU A 148 4.81 -1.92 5.94
N ARG A 149 4.34 -0.71 5.68
CA ARG A 149 3.03 -0.47 5.05
C ARG A 149 2.91 -1.15 3.69
N ALA A 150 3.95 -1.08 2.86
CA ALA A 150 3.95 -1.69 1.54
C ALA A 150 3.68 -3.20 1.58
N GLU A 151 4.03 -3.85 2.70
CA GLU A 151 3.70 -5.26 2.95
C GLU A 151 2.32 -5.44 3.58
N ILE A 152 1.98 -4.75 4.68
CA ILE A 152 0.83 -5.16 5.52
C ILE A 152 -0.50 -4.45 5.22
N TRP A 153 -0.50 -3.42 4.35
CA TRP A 153 -1.64 -2.51 4.23
C TRP A 153 -2.69 -2.97 3.22
N SER A 154 -2.27 -3.20 1.97
CA SER A 154 -3.18 -3.25 0.82
C SER A 154 -4.19 -4.40 0.89
N ASP A 155 -3.78 -5.55 1.41
CA ASP A 155 -4.61 -6.75 1.47
C ASP A 155 -5.52 -6.80 2.72
N ILE A 156 -5.29 -5.90 3.68
CA ILE A 156 -5.96 -5.91 5.00
C ILE A 156 -6.84 -4.70 5.24
N ILE A 157 -6.50 -3.51 4.75
CA ILE A 157 -7.32 -2.31 4.98
C ILE A 157 -8.48 -2.26 4.01
N GLU A 158 -9.68 -2.02 4.54
CA GLU A 158 -10.88 -1.85 3.71
C GLU A 158 -10.72 -0.65 2.76
N SER A 159 -11.12 -0.83 1.50
CA SER A 159 -11.09 0.27 0.54
C SER A 159 -12.03 1.41 0.93
N SER A 160 -11.64 2.62 0.56
CA SER A 160 -12.49 3.82 0.63
C SER A 160 -13.67 3.81 -0.34
N TYR A 161 -13.63 2.97 -1.38
CA TYR A 161 -14.68 2.92 -2.40
C TYR A 161 -15.42 1.58 -2.33
N PHE A 162 -16.75 1.65 -2.19
CA PHE A 162 -17.62 0.48 -2.14
C PHE A 162 -17.60 -0.38 -3.41
N GLU A 163 -17.23 0.23 -4.54
CA GLU A 163 -17.17 -0.42 -5.86
C GLU A 163 -15.85 -1.13 -6.09
N ASP A 164 -14.85 -0.93 -5.22
CA ASP A 164 -13.56 -1.57 -5.38
C ASP A 164 -13.67 -3.08 -5.17
N SER A 165 -13.02 -3.81 -6.06
CA SER A 165 -12.83 -5.25 -5.92
C SER A 165 -11.94 -5.60 -4.74
N ALA A 166 -11.99 -6.86 -4.34
CA ALA A 166 -11.11 -7.40 -3.34
C ALA A 166 -9.65 -7.19 -3.76
N PRO A 167 -8.79 -6.69 -2.84
CA PRO A 167 -7.46 -6.19 -3.20
C PRO A 167 -6.52 -7.29 -3.69
N SER A 168 -6.63 -8.49 -3.13
CA SER A 168 -5.73 -9.59 -3.47
C SER A 168 -6.18 -10.24 -4.78
N ILE A 169 -5.34 -10.06 -5.81
CA ILE A 169 -5.46 -10.68 -7.11
C ILE A 169 -4.25 -11.59 -7.37
N TYR A 170 -4.48 -12.84 -7.77
CA TYR A 170 -3.38 -13.70 -8.16
C TYR A 170 -2.82 -13.26 -9.52
N GLY A 171 -1.55 -12.87 -9.54
CA GLY A 171 -0.95 -12.26 -10.70
C GLY A 171 0.55 -12.05 -10.61
N ARG A 172 1.07 -11.32 -11.59
CA ARG A 172 2.51 -11.09 -11.78
C ARG A 172 3.18 -10.55 -10.51
N TRP A 173 2.54 -9.59 -9.82
CA TRP A 173 3.10 -8.99 -8.62
C TRP A 173 3.39 -10.04 -7.53
N PHE A 174 2.42 -10.90 -7.20
CA PHE A 174 2.63 -11.95 -6.20
C PHE A 174 3.75 -12.89 -6.64
N GLN A 175 3.74 -13.31 -7.91
CA GLN A 175 4.76 -14.20 -8.47
C GLN A 175 6.18 -13.59 -8.43
N GLU A 176 6.32 -12.28 -8.65
CA GLU A 176 7.58 -11.56 -8.60
C GLU A 176 8.08 -11.34 -7.17
N ASN A 177 7.17 -11.21 -6.20
CA ASN A 177 7.52 -10.84 -4.82
C ASN A 177 7.52 -12.02 -3.84
N VAL A 178 6.91 -13.16 -4.16
CA VAL A 178 6.80 -14.31 -3.24
C VAL A 178 8.17 -14.85 -2.82
N ALA A 179 9.19 -14.75 -3.66
CA ALA A 179 10.56 -15.17 -3.32
C ALA A 179 11.24 -14.26 -2.28
N ARG A 180 10.75 -13.02 -2.12
CA ARG A 180 11.24 -12.06 -1.12
C ARG A 180 10.47 -12.14 0.19
N MET A 181 9.30 -12.79 0.17
CA MET A 181 8.48 -13.01 1.35
C MET A 181 9.09 -14.11 2.23
N HIS A 182 8.94 -13.97 3.54
CA HIS A 182 9.43 -14.95 4.51
C HIS A 182 8.31 -15.91 4.90
N PHE A 183 8.60 -17.21 4.76
CA PHE A 183 7.70 -18.30 5.13
C PHE A 183 8.39 -19.27 6.09
N PRO A 184 7.66 -19.88 7.03
CA PRO A 184 8.21 -20.93 7.86
C PRO A 184 8.60 -22.16 7.01
N PRO A 185 9.56 -22.99 7.46
CA PRO A 185 9.99 -24.19 6.74
C PRO A 185 8.84 -25.14 6.39
N VAL A 186 7.82 -25.17 7.25
CA VAL A 186 6.56 -25.87 7.03
C VAL A 186 5.44 -24.85 7.05
N ILE A 187 4.95 -24.47 5.87
CA ILE A 187 3.81 -23.55 5.73
C ILE A 187 2.54 -24.28 6.17
N PRO A 188 1.65 -23.71 7.00
CA PRO A 188 0.40 -24.38 7.34
C PRO A 188 -0.42 -24.76 6.10
N GLU A 189 -1.21 -25.83 6.20
CA GLU A 189 -2.22 -26.14 5.18
C GLU A 189 -3.36 -25.13 5.26
N VAL A 190 -3.95 -24.83 4.09
CA VAL A 190 -5.14 -23.99 4.05
C VAL A 190 -6.35 -24.84 4.46
N PRO A 191 -7.14 -24.41 5.46
CA PRO A 191 -8.32 -25.15 5.88
C PRO A 191 -9.28 -25.45 4.72
N ASN A 192 -9.92 -26.62 4.77
CA ASN A 192 -11.01 -26.98 3.87
C ASN A 192 -12.26 -27.33 4.68
N PRO A 193 -13.09 -26.33 5.05
CA PRO A 193 -14.28 -26.55 5.88
C PRO A 193 -15.25 -27.55 5.26
N VAL A 194 -15.72 -28.53 6.04
CA VAL A 194 -16.75 -29.47 5.59
C VAL A 194 -18.10 -28.77 5.42
N GLU A 195 -18.43 -27.91 6.38
CA GLU A 195 -19.59 -27.02 6.33
C GLU A 195 -19.19 -25.67 5.74
N ASN A 196 -19.83 -25.30 4.64
CA ASN A 196 -19.49 -24.09 3.91
C ASN A 196 -20.33 -22.91 4.39
N THR A 197 -19.67 -21.78 4.69
CA THR A 197 -20.33 -20.48 4.79
C THR A 197 -20.10 -19.74 3.47
N LEU A 198 -21.18 -19.51 2.71
CA LEU A 198 -21.14 -18.89 1.39
C LEU A 198 -21.87 -17.54 1.40
N ILE A 199 -21.27 -16.53 0.76
CA ILE A 199 -21.91 -15.23 0.52
C ILE A 199 -21.69 -14.78 -0.92
N ALA A 200 -22.70 -14.18 -1.55
CA ALA A 200 -22.53 -13.58 -2.88
C ALA A 200 -21.97 -12.16 -2.75
N THR A 201 -21.25 -11.70 -3.78
CA THR A 201 -20.92 -10.27 -3.96
C THR A 201 -22.13 -9.36 -3.68
N GLY A 202 -21.87 -8.26 -2.97
CA GLY A 202 -22.84 -7.29 -2.47
C GLY A 202 -23.58 -7.70 -1.20
N SER A 203 -23.49 -8.96 -0.76
CA SER A 203 -24.11 -9.42 0.50
C SER A 203 -23.28 -8.99 1.70
N ARG A 204 -23.90 -8.77 2.86
CA ARG A 204 -23.14 -8.46 4.08
C ARG A 204 -22.30 -9.65 4.55
N ILE A 205 -21.02 -9.42 4.76
CA ILE A 205 -20.07 -10.38 5.29
C ILE A 205 -20.38 -10.63 6.78
N PRO A 206 -20.57 -11.89 7.22
CA PRO A 206 -20.97 -12.19 8.59
C PRO A 206 -19.85 -12.04 9.62
N CYS A 207 -18.59 -12.17 9.22
CA CYS A 207 -17.43 -12.10 10.10
C CYS A 207 -16.17 -11.70 9.34
N SER A 208 -15.23 -11.05 10.04
CA SER A 208 -13.90 -10.80 9.49
C SER A 208 -13.11 -12.10 9.38
N GLY A 209 -12.27 -12.21 8.35
CA GLY A 209 -11.44 -13.38 8.14
C GLY A 209 -11.02 -13.54 6.70
N ILE A 210 -10.47 -14.72 6.38
CA ILE A 210 -10.01 -15.06 5.04
C ILE A 210 -11.11 -15.78 4.29
N TRP A 211 -11.45 -15.25 3.12
CA TRP A 211 -12.48 -15.76 2.22
C TRP A 211 -11.89 -16.07 0.85
N GLU A 212 -12.50 -17.00 0.13
CA GLU A 212 -12.05 -17.45 -1.18
C GLU A 212 -13.20 -17.45 -2.19
N PRO A 213 -12.99 -16.92 -3.42
CA PRO A 213 -13.93 -17.07 -4.51
C PRO A 213 -14.03 -18.54 -4.92
N VAL A 214 -15.24 -19.10 -4.99
CA VAL A 214 -15.46 -20.50 -5.36
C VAL A 214 -16.52 -20.66 -6.46
N ASP A 215 -16.41 -21.76 -7.21
CA ASP A 215 -17.41 -22.19 -8.18
C ASP A 215 -18.60 -22.80 -7.42
N ALA A 216 -19.53 -21.93 -7.05
CA ALA A 216 -20.75 -22.30 -6.35
C ALA A 216 -21.97 -21.56 -6.93
N PRO A 217 -23.18 -22.14 -6.85
CA PRO A 217 -24.39 -21.48 -7.29
C PRO A 217 -24.58 -20.15 -6.55
N LYS A 218 -24.82 -19.06 -7.31
CA LYS A 218 -25.13 -17.76 -6.69
C LYS A 218 -26.40 -17.89 -5.83
N PRO A 219 -26.37 -17.46 -4.55
CA PRO A 219 -27.55 -17.48 -3.70
C PRO A 219 -28.70 -16.76 -4.39
N LYS A 220 -29.85 -17.43 -4.54
CA LYS A 220 -31.04 -16.81 -5.13
C LYS A 220 -31.49 -15.67 -4.20
N LYS A 221 -31.33 -14.42 -4.66
CA LYS A 221 -31.98 -13.26 -4.03
C LYS A 221 -33.49 -13.54 -4.09
N PHE A 222 -34.16 -13.68 -2.93
CA PHE A 222 -35.62 -13.92 -2.75
C PHE A 222 -36.17 -15.36 -2.87
N SER A 223 -35.69 -16.31 -2.06
CA SER A 223 -36.52 -17.50 -1.71
C SER A 223 -37.10 -17.36 -0.30
N LEU A 224 -38.40 -17.09 -0.20
CA LEU A 224 -39.16 -17.12 1.07
C LEU A 224 -39.53 -18.55 1.50
N PHE A 225 -39.24 -19.58 0.69
CA PHE A 225 -39.81 -20.93 0.86
C PHE A 225 -38.81 -22.07 0.97
N SER A 226 -37.51 -21.80 0.98
CA SER A 226 -36.49 -22.81 1.32
C SER A 226 -35.13 -22.14 1.45
N LYS A 227 -34.38 -22.48 2.50
CA LYS A 227 -32.92 -22.26 2.49
C LYS A 227 -32.39 -23.11 1.33
N PRO A 228 -31.72 -22.54 0.31
CA PRO A 228 -31.07 -23.35 -0.69
C PRO A 228 -30.08 -24.28 0.02
N ASP A 229 -30.06 -25.56 -0.35
CA ASP A 229 -29.07 -26.50 0.17
C ASP A 229 -27.68 -25.95 -0.14
N VAL A 230 -26.94 -25.60 0.92
CA VAL A 230 -25.57 -25.11 0.78
C VAL A 230 -24.72 -26.32 0.43
N PRO A 231 -24.00 -26.30 -0.72
CA PRO A 231 -23.11 -27.40 -1.06
C PRO A 231 -22.13 -27.66 0.07
N THR A 232 -22.00 -28.92 0.49
CA THR A 232 -21.04 -29.35 1.53
C THR A 232 -19.75 -29.84 0.90
N GLY A 233 -18.63 -29.70 1.63
CA GLY A 233 -17.33 -30.21 1.20
C GLY A 233 -16.58 -29.26 0.25
N PHE A 234 -15.64 -29.82 -0.52
CA PHE A 234 -14.74 -29.04 -1.36
C PHE A 234 -15.48 -28.36 -2.52
N LEU A 235 -15.21 -27.07 -2.69
CA LEU A 235 -15.66 -26.28 -3.83
C LEU A 235 -14.41 -25.78 -4.57
N PRO A 236 -14.31 -25.95 -5.90
CA PRO A 236 -13.20 -25.43 -6.68
C PRO A 236 -13.07 -23.92 -6.49
N TYR A 237 -11.87 -23.45 -6.15
CA TYR A 237 -11.60 -22.03 -6.05
C TYR A 237 -11.37 -21.44 -7.45
N ILE A 238 -11.84 -20.20 -7.63
CA ILE A 238 -11.83 -19.49 -8.91
C ILE A 238 -11.05 -18.17 -8.84
N GLY A 239 -10.41 -17.89 -7.71
CA GLY A 239 -9.63 -16.68 -7.52
C GLY A 239 -8.72 -16.78 -6.30
N ALA A 240 -8.16 -15.64 -5.94
CA ALA A 240 -7.27 -15.49 -4.79
C ALA A 240 -8.01 -15.41 -3.46
N LEU A 241 -7.38 -15.91 -2.40
CA LEU A 241 -7.78 -15.65 -1.02
C LEU A 241 -7.72 -14.15 -0.72
N ASN A 242 -8.67 -13.63 0.05
CA ASN A 242 -8.73 -12.23 0.48
C ASN A 242 -9.14 -12.14 1.95
N TYR A 243 -8.64 -11.15 2.68
CA TYR A 243 -9.18 -10.79 3.99
C TYR A 243 -10.41 -9.89 3.79
N LEU A 244 -11.58 -10.31 4.28
CA LEU A 244 -12.82 -9.53 4.18
C LEU A 244 -13.31 -9.12 5.57
N HIS A 245 -14.02 -7.99 5.64
CA HIS A 245 -14.43 -7.36 6.90
C HIS A 245 -15.89 -7.65 7.27
N GLY A 246 -16.11 -8.09 8.51
CA GLY A 246 -17.45 -8.27 9.07
C GLY A 246 -18.32 -7.00 8.94
N GLY A 247 -19.57 -7.20 8.53
CA GLY A 247 -20.58 -6.16 8.37
C GLY A 247 -20.49 -5.35 7.07
N SER A 248 -19.38 -5.46 6.32
CA SER A 248 -19.19 -4.81 5.02
C SER A 248 -19.84 -5.62 3.89
N PRO A 249 -20.18 -5.01 2.75
CA PRO A 249 -20.61 -5.76 1.58
C PRO A 249 -19.45 -6.56 1.00
N ALA A 250 -19.70 -7.79 0.58
CA ALA A 250 -18.72 -8.62 -0.10
C ALA A 250 -18.34 -8.01 -1.45
N PRO A 251 -17.04 -7.76 -1.73
CA PRO A 251 -16.63 -7.10 -2.96
C PRO A 251 -16.74 -8.03 -4.18
N GLN A 252 -16.52 -7.45 -5.37
CA GLN A 252 -16.17 -8.23 -6.56
C GLN A 252 -14.79 -8.86 -6.39
N ALA A 253 -14.48 -9.92 -7.13
CA ALA A 253 -13.14 -10.49 -7.15
C ALA A 253 -12.43 -10.08 -8.46
N GLY A 254 -11.24 -9.52 -8.33
CA GLY A 254 -10.33 -9.31 -9.44
C GLY A 254 -9.74 -10.63 -9.92
N GLN A 255 -9.66 -10.82 -11.22
CA GLN A 255 -9.08 -12.00 -11.86
C GLN A 255 -8.21 -11.60 -13.05
N ILE A 256 -7.06 -12.25 -13.17
CA ILE A 256 -6.24 -12.13 -14.39
C ILE A 256 -6.60 -13.27 -15.33
N VAL A 257 -7.19 -12.91 -16.47
CA VAL A 257 -7.46 -13.83 -17.58
C VAL A 257 -6.56 -13.45 -18.73
N ARG A 258 -5.65 -14.37 -19.10
CA ARG A 258 -4.54 -14.13 -20.03
C ARG A 258 -3.67 -12.97 -19.49
N ASP A 259 -3.84 -11.77 -20.05
CA ASP A 259 -3.11 -10.55 -19.65
C ASP A 259 -4.06 -9.37 -19.34
N THR A 260 -5.34 -9.64 -19.09
CA THR A 260 -6.33 -8.63 -18.74
C THR A 260 -6.84 -8.85 -17.32
N ASN A 261 -6.98 -7.76 -16.57
CA ASN A 261 -7.66 -7.76 -15.28
C ASN A 261 -9.17 -7.57 -15.50
N ILE A 262 -9.99 -8.43 -14.90
CA ILE A 262 -11.44 -8.32 -14.90
C ILE A 262 -11.97 -8.43 -13.47
N ASP A 263 -13.03 -7.70 -13.18
CA ASP A 263 -13.74 -7.76 -11.91
C ASP A 263 -15.07 -8.49 -12.11
N ILE A 264 -15.34 -9.51 -11.29
CA ILE A 264 -16.54 -10.33 -11.44
C ILE A 264 -17.27 -10.54 -10.12
N ASP A 265 -18.59 -10.71 -10.24
CA ASP A 265 -19.45 -11.17 -9.15
C ASP A 265 -19.20 -12.65 -8.86
N VAL A 266 -18.78 -12.95 -7.64
CA VAL A 266 -18.44 -14.31 -7.18
C VAL A 266 -19.29 -14.76 -6.00
N VAL A 267 -19.15 -16.04 -5.65
CA VAL A 267 -19.53 -16.55 -4.33
C VAL A 267 -18.25 -16.70 -3.51
N TRP A 268 -18.20 -16.01 -2.38
CA TRP A 268 -17.13 -16.11 -1.41
C TRP A 268 -17.44 -17.21 -0.41
N ARG A 269 -16.44 -18.06 -0.15
CA ARG A 269 -16.45 -19.12 0.86
C ARG A 269 -15.55 -18.72 2.01
N LEU A 270 -16.04 -18.80 3.24
CA LEU A 270 -15.20 -18.60 4.42
C LEU A 270 -14.21 -19.76 4.54
N ILE A 271 -12.91 -19.42 4.56
CA ILE A 271 -11.82 -20.39 4.76
C ILE A 271 -11.35 -20.37 6.20
N TRP A 272 -11.21 -19.18 6.77
CA TRP A 272 -10.76 -19.00 8.12
C TRP A 272 -11.40 -17.75 8.74
N ARG A 273 -11.97 -17.91 9.93
CA ARG A 273 -12.57 -16.83 10.71
C ARG A 273 -11.50 -16.24 11.63
N ASP A 274 -11.39 -14.91 11.66
CA ASP A 274 -10.41 -14.23 12.50
C ASP A 274 -10.94 -13.93 13.90
N ASP A 275 -11.02 -14.99 14.73
CA ASP A 275 -11.42 -14.90 16.14
C ASP A 275 -10.21 -14.65 17.07
N ARG A 276 -9.03 -14.32 16.52
CA ARG A 276 -7.84 -14.08 17.34
C ARG A 276 -8.09 -12.94 18.33
N TYR A 277 -7.46 -13.07 19.49
CA TYR A 277 -7.44 -12.11 20.60
C TYR A 277 -8.77 -11.93 21.35
N GLU A 278 -9.85 -12.61 20.95
CA GLU A 278 -11.12 -12.59 21.69
C GLU A 278 -10.99 -13.24 23.08
N ASP A 279 -10.09 -14.20 23.23
CA ASP A 279 -9.74 -14.85 24.50
C ASP A 279 -8.64 -14.11 25.28
N GLY A 280 -8.15 -12.97 24.76
CA GLY A 280 -7.10 -12.16 25.35
C GLY A 280 -5.67 -12.67 25.12
N THR A 281 -5.48 -13.72 24.31
CA THR A 281 -4.16 -14.29 24.00
C THR A 281 -3.67 -13.90 22.60
N ILE A 282 -2.35 -13.84 22.42
CA ILE A 282 -1.71 -13.72 21.10
C ILE A 282 -1.28 -15.12 20.68
N PRO A 283 -1.67 -15.61 19.49
CA PRO A 283 -1.27 -16.93 19.02
C PRO A 283 0.26 -17.08 18.96
N GLU A 284 0.77 -18.25 19.38
CA GLU A 284 2.21 -18.53 19.39
C GLU A 284 2.86 -18.40 17.99
N GLU A 285 2.11 -18.71 16.94
CA GLU A 285 2.56 -18.58 15.55
C GLU A 285 2.99 -17.16 15.16
N GLU A 286 2.49 -16.12 15.86
CA GLU A 286 2.84 -14.73 15.53
C GLU A 286 4.27 -14.38 15.97
N ALA A 287 4.86 -15.16 16.88
CA ALA A 287 6.25 -14.96 17.31
C ALA A 287 7.26 -15.26 16.18
N ASP A 288 6.87 -16.09 15.21
CA ASP A 288 7.69 -16.49 14.07
C ASP A 288 7.49 -15.59 12.84
N TYR A 289 6.67 -14.54 12.95
CA TYR A 289 6.40 -13.63 11.83
C TYR A 289 7.61 -12.74 11.52
N VAL A 290 8.16 -12.94 10.33
CA VAL A 290 9.23 -12.12 9.76
C VAL A 290 8.66 -11.23 8.65
N PHE A 291 8.96 -9.95 8.74
CA PHE A 291 8.56 -8.91 7.78
C PHE A 291 9.72 -8.64 6.82
N MET A 292 9.40 -8.24 5.60
CA MET A 292 10.40 -7.92 4.59
C MET A 292 11.31 -6.80 5.08
N GLU A 293 12.61 -7.01 4.96
CA GLU A 293 13.57 -5.93 5.10
C GLU A 293 13.40 -4.97 3.91
N SER A 294 13.68 -3.70 4.15
CA SER A 294 13.68 -2.71 3.09
C SER A 294 14.74 -3.10 2.07
N GLU A 295 14.43 -3.04 0.78
CA GLU A 295 15.53 -2.97 -0.19
C GLU A 295 16.36 -1.75 0.19
N PRO A 296 17.70 -1.87 0.28
CA PRO A 296 18.50 -0.67 0.31
C PRO A 296 18.07 0.17 -0.90
N PRO A 297 17.91 1.50 -0.76
CA PRO A 297 17.74 2.33 -1.93
C PRO A 297 18.81 1.88 -2.93
N PRO A 298 18.47 1.70 -4.22
CA PRO A 298 19.42 1.19 -5.20
C PRO A 298 20.71 1.92 -4.96
N VAL A 299 21.76 1.18 -4.57
CA VAL A 299 23.05 1.75 -4.17
C VAL A 299 23.28 2.85 -5.16
N GLN A 300 23.32 4.11 -4.69
CA GLN A 300 23.88 5.17 -5.51
C GLN A 300 25.26 4.65 -5.79
N GLN A 301 25.44 4.04 -6.97
CA GLN A 301 26.73 3.58 -7.44
C GLN A 301 27.65 4.76 -7.18
N GLU A 302 28.62 4.53 -6.30
CA GLU A 302 29.61 5.52 -5.88
C GLU A 302 29.92 6.40 -7.07
N ALA A 303 29.47 7.66 -6.99
CA ALA A 303 29.84 8.77 -7.86
C ALA A 303 30.42 8.33 -9.22
N ALA A 304 29.62 7.64 -10.04
CA ALA A 304 29.92 7.49 -11.46
C ALA A 304 29.57 8.83 -12.10
N THR A 305 30.45 9.80 -11.85
CA THR A 305 30.51 11.15 -12.40
C THR A 305 29.17 11.86 -12.57
N ASP A 306 28.93 12.79 -11.64
CA ASP A 306 27.96 13.89 -11.65
C ASP A 306 28.05 14.86 -12.88
N ALA A 307 28.63 14.40 -13.98
CA ALA A 307 28.85 15.14 -15.22
C ALA A 307 28.02 14.60 -16.41
N ALA A 308 27.36 13.44 -16.30
CA ALA A 308 26.81 12.77 -17.49
C ALA A 308 25.28 12.85 -17.69
N ARG A 309 24.46 13.35 -16.74
CA ARG A 309 23.00 13.50 -16.94
C ARG A 309 22.35 14.70 -16.24
N ARG A 310 22.98 15.89 -16.31
CA ARG A 310 22.21 17.13 -16.18
C ARG A 310 21.50 17.35 -17.50
N GLN A 311 20.24 16.92 -17.60
CA GLN A 311 19.38 17.30 -18.72
C GLN A 311 19.31 18.83 -18.74
N VAL A 312 19.95 19.43 -19.74
CA VAL A 312 20.07 20.88 -19.82
C VAL A 312 18.71 21.43 -20.24
N SER A 313 18.09 22.26 -19.39
CA SER A 313 16.79 22.87 -19.68
C SER A 313 16.79 24.37 -19.36
N ALA A 314 15.92 25.12 -20.03
CA ALA A 314 15.75 26.56 -19.84
C ALA A 314 14.35 27.00 -20.33
N MET A 315 13.82 28.08 -19.77
CA MET A 315 12.50 28.63 -20.14
C MET A 315 12.60 29.58 -21.33
N SER A 316 11.51 29.73 -22.10
CA SER A 316 11.39 30.81 -23.10
C SER A 316 11.74 32.19 -22.51
N GLY A 317 12.53 32.96 -23.25
CA GLY A 317 13.10 34.25 -22.85
C GLY A 317 14.44 34.13 -22.10
N GLN A 318 14.86 32.92 -21.72
CA GLN A 318 16.21 32.68 -21.22
C GLN A 318 17.15 32.35 -22.36
N ARG A 319 18.46 32.60 -22.16
CA ARG A 319 19.48 32.28 -23.15
C ARG A 319 19.85 30.80 -23.07
N ALA A 320 19.95 30.14 -24.21
CA ALA A 320 20.41 28.76 -24.32
C ALA A 320 21.83 28.65 -23.73
N SER A 321 22.01 27.79 -22.74
CA SER A 321 23.30 27.61 -22.07
C SER A 321 24.32 26.88 -22.94
N GLN A 322 23.85 26.13 -23.95
CA GLN A 322 24.65 25.36 -24.87
C GLN A 322 24.07 25.41 -26.29
N ALA A 323 24.95 25.29 -27.28
CA ALA A 323 24.53 25.11 -28.66
C ALA A 323 24.00 23.68 -28.85
N GLY A 324 22.92 23.52 -29.61
CA GLY A 324 22.37 22.20 -29.89
C GLY A 324 20.90 22.23 -30.30
N ARG A 325 20.32 21.04 -30.41
CA ARG A 325 18.90 20.89 -30.73
C ARG A 325 18.11 20.91 -29.43
N TRP A 326 17.25 21.90 -29.27
CA TRP A 326 16.37 22.01 -28.10
C TRP A 326 14.95 21.62 -28.50
N LEU A 327 14.25 20.93 -27.61
CA LEU A 327 12.88 20.44 -27.75
C LEU A 327 11.99 21.18 -26.75
N VAL A 328 10.74 21.44 -27.14
CA VAL A 328 9.73 21.89 -26.18
C VAL A 328 9.30 20.70 -25.32
N MET A 329 9.38 20.80 -24.00
CA MET A 329 9.11 19.67 -23.09
C MET A 329 7.68 19.11 -23.26
N ASP A 330 6.70 20.00 -23.43
CA ASP A 330 5.28 19.63 -23.57
C ASP A 330 4.89 19.26 -25.01
N ASP A 331 5.79 19.45 -25.97
CA ASP A 331 5.61 19.10 -27.38
C ASP A 331 6.97 18.72 -27.99
N LEU A 332 7.38 17.48 -27.74
CA LEU A 332 8.69 16.97 -28.19
C LEU A 332 8.81 16.89 -29.72
N THR A 333 7.73 17.13 -30.47
CA THR A 333 7.79 17.25 -31.93
C THR A 333 8.24 18.65 -32.38
N ALA A 334 8.06 19.66 -31.54
CA ALA A 334 8.58 21.00 -31.73
C ALA A 334 10.05 21.07 -31.27
N ALA A 335 10.95 21.24 -32.25
CA ALA A 335 12.39 21.31 -32.03
C ALA A 335 13.02 22.45 -32.81
N ALA A 336 14.04 23.09 -32.24
CA ALA A 336 14.83 24.12 -32.91
C ALA A 336 16.31 24.02 -32.55
N GLN A 337 17.17 24.45 -33.46
CA GLN A 337 18.61 24.48 -33.26
C GLN A 337 19.01 25.87 -32.75
N PHE A 338 19.75 25.93 -31.65
CA PHE A 338 20.24 27.17 -31.06
C PHE A 338 21.75 27.14 -30.88
N ASN A 339 22.39 28.30 -30.89
CA ASN A 339 23.75 28.48 -30.40
C ASN A 339 23.72 28.85 -28.92
N ALA A 340 24.85 28.62 -28.22
CA ALA A 340 25.00 29.09 -26.85
C ALA A 340 24.87 30.63 -26.81
N GLY A 341 23.99 31.12 -25.94
CA GLY A 341 23.67 32.53 -25.78
C GLY A 341 22.44 33.01 -26.56
N ASP A 342 21.87 32.22 -27.46
CA ASP A 342 20.64 32.57 -28.19
C ASP A 342 19.43 32.60 -27.25
N GLU A 343 18.51 33.54 -27.43
CA GLU A 343 17.29 33.62 -26.63
C GLU A 343 16.26 32.58 -27.09
N LEU A 344 15.75 31.78 -26.14
CA LEU A 344 14.79 30.72 -26.43
C LEU A 344 13.40 31.32 -26.69
N PRO A 345 12.75 31.01 -27.83
CA PRO A 345 11.50 31.65 -28.20
C PRO A 345 10.31 31.10 -27.40
N LEU A 346 9.19 31.83 -27.48
CA LEU A 346 7.89 31.33 -27.08
C LEU A 346 7.43 30.24 -28.06
N HIS A 347 6.74 29.22 -27.55
CA HIS A 347 6.04 28.23 -28.39
C HIS A 347 4.55 28.56 -28.38
N GLU A 348 3.97 28.75 -29.57
CA GLU A 348 2.55 29.17 -29.73
C GLU A 348 2.16 30.41 -28.90
N GLY A 349 3.09 31.35 -28.73
CA GLY A 349 2.88 32.56 -27.93
C GLY A 349 2.92 32.35 -26.41
N ARG A 350 3.28 31.15 -25.93
CA ARG A 350 3.39 30.81 -24.51
C ARG A 350 4.85 30.60 -24.09
N LYS A 351 5.14 30.87 -22.82
CA LYS A 351 6.41 30.48 -22.21
C LYS A 351 6.37 28.99 -21.97
N VAL A 352 7.37 28.29 -22.52
CA VAL A 352 7.51 26.84 -22.38
C VAL A 352 8.91 26.50 -21.89
N GLN A 353 9.05 25.30 -21.32
CA GLN A 353 10.34 24.76 -20.98
C GLN A 353 10.95 24.10 -22.22
N TRP A 354 12.18 24.51 -22.54
CA TRP A 354 13.00 23.89 -23.56
C TRP A 354 14.00 22.95 -22.90
N VAL A 355 14.19 21.77 -23.48
CA VAL A 355 15.20 20.79 -23.07
C VAL A 355 16.16 20.54 -24.22
N LEU A 356 17.46 20.56 -23.95
CA LEU A 356 18.47 20.16 -24.92
C LEU A 356 18.31 18.65 -25.17
N ALA A 357 18.14 18.26 -26.42
CA ALA A 357 18.14 16.86 -26.80
C ALA A 357 19.54 16.29 -26.58
N ASP A 358 19.65 15.26 -25.75
CA ASP A 358 20.88 14.47 -25.60
C ASP A 358 21.26 13.90 -26.98
N HIS A 359 22.56 13.92 -27.31
CA HIS A 359 23.09 13.45 -28.59
C HIS A 359 22.86 11.97 -28.86
#